data_AF-A0A9W2YSH0-F1
#
_entry.id   AF-A0A9W2YSH0-F1
#
_cell.length_a   1.000
_cell.length_b   1.000
_cell.length_c   1.000
_cell.angle_alpha   90.00
_cell.angle_beta   90.00
_cell.angle_gamma   90.00
#
_symmetry.space_group_name_H-M   'P 1'
#
loop_
_entity.id
_entity.type
_entity.pdbx_description
1 polymer ?
#
loop_
_entity_poly.entity_id
_entity_poly.type
_entity_poly.pdbx_seq_one_letter_code
_entity_poly.pdbx_strand_id
1 'polypeptide(L)'
;MDNKDYYYHCAQLQEMSSAFGREVLSLSNTLMKFDDINECKDNLTCPQGCENTVGSYICSCNIGFRLNTLNTSICDNINECEENIDDCSQTCVNAIGSYSCNCFNGYTLQSGVCEKNSSNVELCQALNCSQLCFVNNGTARCDCQVGFALQGDNKTCTNIDECSLAKKPCSQICTDTYGRFTCSCYAGFKLEADRTSCTACEKSFYGVNCNQSYQCSGHGTCDPVRGCVCDKGWEGVNCNNDIDECTLRTDNCLIGDVCVNALGSYSCVCPIGYVRNGTCQDINECVDPALNNCNPLIEDCVNNFGSHVCNCKPGYARNDKGDCININECANGDHQCQQICVDVPGKYNCDCNYGYRLNDDRLTCLLVKDVCSDFEKLNCSQGCTVDFQQNTSYCICADGYNLVGKDTCEDINECEVSTKNLYSFKSGCVNRVPGYSCSCTPGSSLDNDGRNCNSTVVAQLGESIVQDLVLVLLEH
;
A
#
# COMPACT_ATOMS: atom_id res chain seq x y z
N MET A 1 42.46 -22.28 -0.97
CA MET A 1 42.84 -21.60 0.28
C MET A 1 42.06 -20.31 0.31
N ASP A 2 41.25 -20.19 1.35
CA ASP A 2 40.04 -19.39 1.46
C ASP A 2 40.26 -17.87 1.27
N ASN A 3 39.42 -17.27 0.43
CA ASN A 3 39.26 -15.83 0.33
C ASN A 3 37.96 -15.45 1.06
N LYS A 4 38.04 -15.41 2.39
CA LYS A 4 37.05 -14.74 3.24
C LYS A 4 37.58 -13.33 3.46
N ASP A 5 36.86 -12.34 2.95
CA ASP A 5 36.73 -10.98 3.52
C ASP A 5 36.19 -10.02 2.45
N TYR A 6 34.92 -10.14 2.07
CA TYR A 6 34.18 -9.02 1.45
C TYR A 6 32.68 -9.28 1.58
N TYR A 7 32.12 -9.06 2.78
CA TYR A 7 30.69 -8.82 2.97
C TYR A 7 30.45 -7.85 4.14
N TYR A 8 29.46 -6.96 3.93
CA TYR A 8 28.79 -6.02 4.83
C TYR A 8 29.26 -4.55 4.85
N HIS A 9 28.53 -3.70 4.13
CA HIS A 9 27.51 -2.84 4.77
C HIS A 9 26.53 -2.24 3.73
N CYS A 10 25.31 -2.75 3.72
CA CYS A 10 24.09 -2.02 3.35
C CYS A 10 22.94 -2.62 4.16
N ALA A 11 22.15 -1.76 4.82
CA ALA A 11 21.04 -2.02 5.75
C ALA A 11 21.39 -2.46 7.18
N GLN A 12 21.34 -1.51 8.13
CA GLN A 12 20.68 -1.69 9.45
C GLN A 12 20.54 -0.34 10.17
N LEU A 13 19.36 0.27 10.05
CA LEU A 13 18.75 1.08 11.12
C LEU A 13 17.96 0.09 11.98
N GLN A 14 18.10 0.19 13.30
CA GLN A 14 17.52 -0.64 14.38
C GLN A 14 18.37 -1.83 14.89
N GLU A 15 18.48 -1.84 16.22
CA GLU A 15 18.94 -2.90 17.14
C GLU A 15 20.45 -3.09 17.37
N MET A 16 21.01 -2.29 18.29
CA MET A 16 22.07 -2.75 19.19
C MET A 16 21.58 -2.72 20.64
N SER A 17 21.02 -3.83 21.09
CA SER A 17 20.95 -4.16 22.51
C SER A 17 21.63 -5.52 22.71
N SER A 18 22.30 -5.67 23.87
CA SER A 18 23.01 -6.86 24.36
C SER A 18 24.47 -7.07 23.88
N ALA A 19 25.40 -6.57 24.71
CA ALA A 19 26.49 -7.35 25.32
C ALA A 19 27.72 -6.46 25.63
N PHE A 20 27.65 -5.65 26.69
CA PHE A 20 28.79 -5.44 27.62
C PHE A 20 28.24 -4.91 28.94
N GLY A 21 28.42 -5.69 30.01
CA GLY A 21 27.98 -5.33 31.34
C GLY A 21 29.01 -4.48 32.08
N ARG A 22 28.48 -3.45 32.74
CA ARG A 22 29.01 -2.66 33.89
C ARG A 22 30.25 -1.78 33.64
N GLU A 23 29.99 -0.49 33.43
CA GLU A 23 30.21 0.54 34.48
C GLU A 23 29.38 1.80 34.17
N VAL A 24 28.92 2.45 35.25
CA VAL A 24 27.92 3.52 35.28
C VAL A 24 28.63 4.88 35.21
N LEU A 25 28.16 5.81 34.36
CA LEU A 25 27.86 7.23 34.68
C LEU A 25 27.78 8.10 33.41
N SER A 26 26.55 8.42 32.99
CA SER A 26 26.04 9.79 32.82
C SER A 26 27.05 10.88 32.38
N LEU A 27 27.06 11.24 31.08
CA LEU A 27 26.79 12.60 30.54
C LEU A 27 27.24 12.73 29.06
N SER A 28 26.39 13.40 28.28
CA SER A 28 26.62 13.98 26.95
C SER A 28 26.47 13.08 25.72
N ASN A 29 25.27 13.14 25.12
CA ASN A 29 25.01 12.92 23.71
C ASN A 29 25.96 13.80 22.87
N THR A 30 27.07 13.22 22.46
CA THR A 30 27.86 13.74 21.33
C THR A 30 27.97 12.56 20.39
N LEU A 31 27.33 12.63 19.21
CA LEU A 31 27.65 11.72 18.13
C LEU A 31 29.18 11.75 17.98
N MET A 32 29.84 10.62 18.22
CA MET A 32 31.25 10.45 17.86
C MET A 32 31.27 10.43 16.33
N LYS A 33 31.32 11.62 15.74
CA LYS A 33 31.44 11.81 14.30
C LYS A 33 32.89 11.49 13.97
N PHE A 34 33.13 10.33 13.38
CA PHE A 34 34.41 10.04 12.75
C PHE A 34 34.47 10.91 11.50
N ASP A 35 35.02 12.11 11.65
CA ASP A 35 35.38 12.92 10.50
C ASP A 35 36.59 12.25 9.84
N ASP A 36 36.42 11.94 8.57
CA ASP A 36 37.45 11.40 7.71
C ASP A 36 38.67 12.34 7.67
N ILE A 37 39.87 11.78 7.82
CA ILE A 37 41.10 12.55 7.75
C ILE A 37 41.38 12.80 6.28
N ASN A 38 41.26 14.05 5.83
CA ASN A 38 41.57 14.34 4.43
C ASN A 38 43.08 14.28 4.18
N GLU A 39 43.59 13.15 3.68
CA GLU A 39 45.03 12.93 3.46
C GLU A 39 45.59 13.75 2.29
N CYS A 40 44.71 14.22 1.39
CA CYS A 40 45.07 15.11 0.27
C CYS A 40 45.38 16.54 0.71
N LYS A 41 45.12 16.91 1.98
CA LYS A 41 45.61 18.19 2.53
C LYS A 41 47.11 18.18 2.80
N ASP A 42 47.71 16.99 2.90
CA ASP A 42 49.16 16.84 2.97
C ASP A 42 49.71 16.62 1.55
N ASN A 43 50.45 17.62 1.06
CA ASN A 43 51.01 17.65 -0.30
C ASN A 43 52.14 16.63 -0.51
N LEU A 44 52.53 15.89 0.52
CA LEU A 44 53.51 14.79 0.49
C LEU A 44 52.87 13.42 0.26
N THR A 45 51.53 13.32 0.35
CA THR A 45 50.79 12.06 0.26
C THR A 45 50.70 11.51 -1.17
N CYS A 46 50.41 12.39 -2.13
CA CYS A 46 50.39 12.08 -3.55
C CYS A 46 51.24 13.10 -4.31
N PRO A 47 52.13 12.67 -5.22
CA PRO A 47 53.09 13.56 -5.86
C PRO A 47 52.48 14.45 -6.95
N GLN A 48 51.28 14.11 -7.45
CA GLN A 48 50.63 14.81 -8.55
C GLN A 48 49.14 15.04 -8.27
N GLY A 49 48.27 14.04 -8.48
CA GLY A 49 46.84 14.13 -8.18
C GLY A 49 46.45 13.35 -6.92
N CYS A 50 45.50 13.87 -6.16
CA CYS A 50 44.96 13.22 -4.95
C CYS A 50 43.45 13.43 -4.87
N GLU A 51 42.73 12.34 -4.65
CA GLU A 51 41.31 12.35 -4.32
C GLU A 51 41.07 11.71 -2.95
N ASN A 52 40.37 12.42 -2.08
CA ASN A 52 40.11 11.98 -0.72
C ASN A 52 38.85 11.12 -0.67
N THR A 53 38.93 9.94 -0.07
CA THR A 53 37.82 8.99 0.06
C THR A 53 37.55 8.66 1.53
N VAL A 54 36.37 8.15 1.87
CA VAL A 54 36.07 7.86 3.28
C VAL A 54 36.95 6.71 3.78
N GLY A 55 37.86 7.00 4.71
CA GLY A 55 38.83 6.08 5.31
C GLY A 55 40.11 5.86 4.50
N SER A 56 40.32 6.57 3.38
CA SER A 56 41.50 6.42 2.52
C SER A 56 41.63 7.55 1.49
N TYR A 57 42.62 7.47 0.60
CA TYR A 57 42.80 8.41 -0.52
C TYR A 57 43.28 7.66 -1.76
N ILE A 58 43.05 8.24 -2.93
CA ILE A 58 43.48 7.71 -4.23
C ILE A 58 44.44 8.71 -4.85
N CYS A 59 45.66 8.27 -5.17
CA CYS A 59 46.61 9.06 -5.95
C CYS A 59 46.42 8.84 -7.45
N SER A 60 46.61 9.89 -8.24
CA SER A 60 46.60 9.84 -9.70
C SER A 60 47.81 10.57 -10.28
N CYS A 61 48.18 10.21 -11.51
CA CYS A 61 49.31 10.82 -12.21
C CYS A 61 48.80 11.69 -13.38
N ASN A 62 49.48 12.80 -13.60
CA ASN A 62 49.31 13.67 -14.76
C ASN A 62 49.71 12.94 -16.05
N ILE A 63 49.24 13.48 -17.18
CA ILE A 63 49.59 12.98 -18.52
C ILE A 63 51.12 12.88 -18.66
N GLY A 64 51.61 11.77 -19.22
CA GLY A 64 53.05 11.48 -19.37
C GLY A 64 53.66 10.70 -18.19
N PHE A 65 52.87 10.37 -17.17
CA PHE A 65 53.30 9.59 -16.01
C PHE A 65 52.31 8.46 -15.70
N ARG A 66 52.80 7.39 -15.06
CA ARG A 66 51.98 6.27 -14.56
C ARG A 66 52.30 5.96 -13.10
N LEU A 67 51.34 5.38 -12.38
CA LEU A 67 51.55 4.95 -11.00
C LEU A 67 52.62 3.85 -10.94
N ASN A 68 53.57 3.99 -10.02
CA ASN A 68 54.60 3.00 -9.81
C ASN A 68 54.00 1.71 -9.25
N THR A 69 54.39 0.57 -9.85
CA THR A 69 53.83 -0.75 -9.53
C THR A 69 54.13 -1.26 -8.12
N LEU A 70 55.16 -0.73 -7.46
CA LEU A 70 55.57 -1.11 -6.10
C LEU A 70 55.11 -0.09 -5.04
N ASN A 71 54.87 1.15 -5.45
CA ASN A 71 54.42 2.21 -4.55
C ASN A 71 53.51 3.20 -5.29
N THR A 72 52.21 3.10 -5.07
CA THR A 72 51.18 3.94 -5.71
C THR A 72 51.23 5.42 -5.28
N SER A 73 52.09 5.80 -4.34
CA SER A 73 52.38 7.20 -4.01
C SER A 73 53.53 7.78 -4.85
N ILE A 74 53.96 7.09 -5.91
CA ILE A 74 55.02 7.54 -6.83
C ILE A 74 54.48 7.48 -8.27
N CYS A 75 54.76 8.52 -9.04
CA CYS A 75 54.47 8.58 -10.47
C CYS A 75 55.78 8.40 -11.26
N ASP A 76 55.91 7.28 -11.97
CA ASP A 76 57.02 7.02 -12.88
C ASP A 76 56.78 7.76 -14.19
N ASN A 77 57.85 8.33 -14.77
CA ASN A 77 57.80 8.85 -16.13
C ASN A 77 57.50 7.72 -17.09
N ILE A 78 56.53 7.93 -17.97
CA ILE A 78 56.31 7.01 -19.09
C ILE A 78 57.47 7.24 -20.07
N ASN A 79 58.09 6.17 -20.56
CA ASN A 79 59.13 6.30 -21.59
C ASN A 79 58.53 5.94 -22.94
N GLU A 80 57.96 6.94 -23.61
CA GLU A 80 57.18 6.71 -24.83
C GLU A 80 58.01 6.06 -25.95
N CYS A 81 59.32 6.30 -25.96
CA CYS A 81 60.25 5.76 -26.95
C CYS A 81 60.61 4.28 -26.71
N GLU A 82 60.73 3.85 -25.45
CA GLU A 82 60.98 2.42 -25.14
C GLU A 82 59.72 1.58 -25.28
N GLU A 83 58.57 2.22 -25.09
CA GLU A 83 57.26 1.58 -25.10
C GLU A 83 56.57 1.69 -26.48
N ASN A 84 57.19 2.37 -27.44
CA ASN A 84 56.70 2.62 -28.81
C ASN A 84 55.27 3.22 -28.84
N ILE A 85 55.00 4.17 -27.94
CA ILE A 85 53.72 4.89 -27.86
C ILE A 85 53.84 6.37 -28.25
N ASP A 86 55.01 6.77 -28.75
CA ASP A 86 55.25 8.09 -29.29
C ASP A 86 54.63 8.26 -30.69
N ASP A 87 54.29 9.50 -31.04
CA ASP A 87 53.78 9.87 -32.36
C ASP A 87 54.92 10.39 -33.28
N CYS A 88 56.20 10.04 -33.01
CA CYS A 88 57.33 10.55 -33.79
C CYS A 88 57.47 9.85 -35.14
N SER A 89 57.73 10.65 -36.18
CA SER A 89 57.94 10.15 -37.54
C SER A 89 59.28 9.44 -37.78
N GLN A 90 60.28 9.68 -36.91
CA GLN A 90 61.65 9.17 -37.09
C GLN A 90 62.29 8.75 -35.76
N THR A 91 62.79 9.71 -34.97
CA THR A 91 63.49 9.42 -33.72
C THR A 91 62.72 10.01 -32.55
N CYS A 92 62.39 9.18 -31.56
CA CYS A 92 61.85 9.63 -30.29
C CYS A 92 62.97 9.91 -29.28
N VAL A 93 62.82 11.00 -28.52
CA VAL A 93 63.65 11.33 -27.36
C VAL A 93 62.73 11.52 -26.16
N ASN A 94 62.86 10.62 -25.19
CA ASN A 94 62.09 10.65 -23.96
C ASN A 94 62.38 11.93 -23.17
N ALA A 95 61.35 12.56 -22.65
CA ALA A 95 61.44 13.72 -21.77
C ALA A 95 60.62 13.47 -20.50
N ILE A 96 60.75 14.34 -19.50
CA ILE A 96 59.95 14.20 -18.28
C ILE A 96 58.54 14.74 -18.55
N GLY A 97 57.53 13.88 -18.43
CA GLY A 97 56.11 14.16 -18.65
C GLY A 97 55.68 14.24 -20.12
N SER A 98 56.54 13.88 -21.06
CA SER A 98 56.30 13.91 -22.51
C SER A 98 57.47 13.26 -23.24
N TYR A 99 57.41 13.22 -24.56
CA TYR A 99 58.55 12.97 -25.44
C TYR A 99 58.76 14.12 -26.43
N SER A 100 59.88 14.10 -27.15
CA SER A 100 60.18 15.01 -28.26
C SER A 100 60.68 14.23 -29.47
N CYS A 101 60.38 14.74 -30.67
CA CYS A 101 60.75 14.08 -31.92
C CYS A 101 61.95 14.75 -32.56
N ASN A 102 62.92 13.94 -32.98
CA ASN A 102 64.09 14.36 -33.74
C ASN A 102 64.12 13.68 -35.11
N CYS A 103 64.92 14.27 -36.01
CA CYS A 103 65.13 13.73 -37.34
C CYS A 103 66.48 13.04 -37.45
N PHE A 104 66.55 12.04 -38.33
CA PHE A 104 67.80 11.42 -38.73
C PHE A 104 68.73 12.44 -39.43
N ASN A 105 70.04 12.18 -39.40
CA ASN A 105 71.01 12.99 -40.15
C ASN A 105 70.65 13.05 -41.64
N GLY A 106 70.60 14.27 -42.19
CA GLY A 106 70.14 14.52 -43.55
C GLY A 106 68.65 14.86 -43.68
N TYR A 107 67.94 15.06 -42.56
CA TYR A 107 66.56 15.57 -42.52
C TYR A 107 66.48 16.79 -41.58
N THR A 108 65.58 17.70 -41.87
CA THR A 108 65.28 18.88 -41.03
C THR A 108 63.84 18.82 -40.55
N LEU A 109 63.63 19.04 -39.25
CA LEU A 109 62.30 19.07 -38.65
C LEU A 109 61.56 20.34 -39.08
N GLN A 110 60.51 20.20 -39.90
CA GLN A 110 59.61 21.28 -40.28
C GLN A 110 58.19 20.92 -39.84
N SER A 111 57.57 21.75 -38.99
CA SER A 111 56.18 21.55 -38.52
C SER A 111 55.89 20.15 -37.95
N GLY A 112 56.86 19.54 -37.25
CA GLY A 112 56.73 18.20 -36.65
C GLY A 112 57.01 17.03 -37.60
N VAL A 113 57.32 17.30 -38.87
CA VAL A 113 57.64 16.30 -39.89
C VAL A 113 59.10 16.46 -40.33
N CYS A 114 59.82 15.34 -40.44
CA CYS A 114 61.20 15.35 -40.88
C CYS A 114 61.29 15.38 -42.42
N GLU A 115 61.66 16.53 -42.97
CA GLU A 115 61.84 16.71 -44.42
C GLU A 115 63.27 16.43 -44.86
N LYS A 116 63.43 15.76 -46.00
CA LYS A 116 64.73 15.35 -46.52
C LYS A 116 65.55 16.55 -47.00
N ASN A 117 66.80 16.66 -46.54
CA ASN A 117 67.72 17.70 -46.98
C ASN A 117 68.21 17.41 -48.41
N SER A 118 68.20 18.44 -49.26
CA SER A 118 68.43 18.36 -50.73
C SER A 118 69.82 17.83 -51.13
N SER A 119 70.75 17.70 -50.18
CA SER A 119 72.17 17.44 -50.44
C SER A 119 72.54 15.96 -50.70
N ASN A 120 71.65 15.00 -50.41
CA ASN A 120 71.95 13.55 -50.48
C ASN A 120 70.91 12.75 -51.31
N VAL A 121 70.26 13.40 -52.27
CA VAL A 121 69.13 12.83 -53.02
C VAL A 121 69.55 11.65 -53.92
N GLU A 122 70.67 11.75 -54.65
CA GLU A 122 71.13 10.72 -55.59
C GLU A 122 71.51 9.39 -54.92
N LEU A 123 72.29 9.45 -53.82
CA LEU A 123 72.71 8.27 -53.05
C LEU A 123 71.52 7.45 -52.54
N CYS A 124 70.47 8.12 -52.06
CA CYS A 124 69.28 7.46 -51.55
C CYS A 124 68.31 6.99 -52.65
N GLN A 125 68.28 7.65 -53.81
CA GLN A 125 67.48 7.20 -54.95
C GLN A 125 67.95 5.84 -55.49
N ALA A 126 69.26 5.55 -55.41
CA ALA A 126 69.82 4.28 -55.88
C ALA A 126 69.46 3.05 -55.01
N LEU A 127 69.15 3.25 -53.72
CA LEU A 127 68.91 2.15 -52.77
C LEU A 127 67.50 1.56 -52.86
N ASN A 128 66.52 2.32 -53.35
CA ASN A 128 65.10 1.95 -53.40
C ASN A 128 64.55 1.48 -52.03
N CYS A 129 64.81 2.24 -50.97
CA CYS A 129 64.29 1.97 -49.63
C CYS A 129 62.77 2.11 -49.58
N SER A 130 62.07 1.20 -48.89
CA SER A 130 60.60 1.26 -48.81
C SER A 130 60.07 2.38 -47.91
N GLN A 131 60.86 2.84 -46.93
CA GLN A 131 60.47 3.90 -46.00
C GLN A 131 61.57 4.97 -45.88
N LEU A 132 62.62 4.72 -45.11
CA LEU A 132 63.64 5.72 -44.81
C LEU A 132 64.99 5.37 -45.44
N CYS A 133 65.76 6.41 -45.76
CA CYS A 133 67.15 6.29 -46.20
C CYS A 133 68.03 7.22 -45.35
N PHE A 134 69.06 6.65 -44.75
CA PHE A 134 70.02 7.31 -43.87
C PHE A 134 71.40 7.38 -44.54
N VAL A 135 72.07 8.53 -44.44
CA VAL A 135 73.42 8.73 -44.97
C VAL A 135 74.37 9.16 -43.85
N ASN A 136 75.44 8.38 -43.62
CA ASN A 136 76.49 8.71 -42.65
C ASN A 136 77.87 8.63 -43.31
N ASN A 137 78.66 9.70 -43.19
CA ASN A 137 79.99 9.83 -43.81
C ASN A 137 80.04 9.39 -45.30
N GLY A 138 78.98 9.70 -46.07
CA GLY A 138 78.88 9.37 -47.50
C GLY A 138 78.37 7.96 -47.83
N THR A 139 78.10 7.11 -46.84
CA THR A 139 77.49 5.78 -47.05
C THR A 139 75.99 5.82 -46.78
N ALA A 140 75.18 5.38 -47.74
CA ALA A 140 73.72 5.35 -47.63
C ALA A 140 73.21 3.93 -47.30
N ARG A 141 72.24 3.83 -46.39
CA ARG A 141 71.55 2.60 -45.98
C ARG A 141 70.05 2.85 -45.80
N CYS A 142 69.24 1.82 -45.98
CA CYS A 142 67.82 1.91 -45.66
C CYS A 142 67.58 1.73 -44.17
N ASP A 143 66.53 2.36 -43.68
CA ASP A 143 66.03 2.22 -42.32
C ASP A 143 64.50 2.28 -42.32
N CYS A 144 63.89 1.96 -41.19
CA CYS A 144 62.44 1.92 -41.07
C CYS A 144 61.93 2.97 -40.09
N GLN A 145 60.67 3.40 -40.31
CA GLN A 145 59.94 4.22 -39.34
C GLN A 145 59.72 3.42 -38.06
N VAL A 146 59.47 4.11 -36.94
CA VAL A 146 59.07 3.47 -35.68
C VAL A 146 57.85 2.58 -35.94
N GLY A 147 57.81 1.39 -35.32
CA GLY A 147 56.78 0.37 -35.58
C GLY A 147 57.05 -0.54 -36.78
N PHE A 148 58.21 -0.41 -37.46
CA PHE A 148 58.57 -1.25 -38.60
C PHE A 148 59.96 -1.89 -38.45
N ALA A 149 60.09 -3.14 -38.90
CA ALA A 149 61.34 -3.88 -38.91
C ALA A 149 61.90 -3.96 -40.34
N LEU A 150 63.21 -3.69 -40.48
CA LEU A 150 63.93 -3.85 -41.74
C LEU A 150 64.13 -5.34 -42.03
N GLN A 151 63.70 -5.78 -43.20
CA GLN A 151 63.85 -7.16 -43.64
C GLN A 151 65.30 -7.49 -44.03
N GLY A 152 65.58 -8.78 -44.20
CA GLY A 152 66.91 -9.29 -44.57
C GLY A 152 67.43 -8.82 -45.93
N ASP A 153 66.59 -8.17 -46.74
CA ASP A 153 67.00 -7.51 -47.99
C ASP A 153 67.64 -6.13 -47.77
N ASN A 154 67.68 -5.65 -46.51
CA ASN A 154 68.16 -4.34 -46.10
C ASN A 154 67.46 -3.16 -46.82
N LYS A 155 66.22 -3.35 -47.29
CA LYS A 155 65.48 -2.32 -48.06
C LYS A 155 64.01 -2.21 -47.69
N THR A 156 63.37 -3.34 -47.39
CA THR A 156 61.93 -3.43 -47.16
C THR A 156 61.62 -3.38 -45.67
N CYS A 157 60.64 -2.57 -45.30
CA CYS A 157 60.16 -2.41 -43.93
C CYS A 157 58.80 -3.08 -43.80
N THR A 158 58.65 -3.96 -42.82
CA THR A 158 57.37 -4.60 -42.49
C THR A 158 56.88 -4.22 -41.11
N ASN A 159 55.55 -4.12 -40.98
CA ASN A 159 54.90 -3.78 -39.72
C ASN A 159 55.37 -4.73 -38.62
N ILE A 160 55.73 -4.18 -37.48
CA ILE A 160 55.95 -4.96 -36.27
C ILE A 160 54.58 -5.17 -35.66
N ASP A 161 54.17 -6.43 -35.49
CA ASP A 161 52.99 -6.74 -34.68
C ASP A 161 53.40 -6.66 -33.20
N GLU A 162 53.20 -5.51 -32.57
CA GLU A 162 53.58 -5.30 -31.17
C GLU A 162 52.76 -6.20 -30.22
N CYS A 163 51.58 -6.63 -30.63
CA CYS A 163 50.70 -7.50 -29.84
C CYS A 163 51.20 -8.96 -29.80
N SER A 164 52.03 -9.35 -30.77
CA SER A 164 52.68 -10.66 -30.84
C SER A 164 54.07 -10.71 -30.19
N LEU A 165 54.57 -9.58 -29.68
CA LEU A 165 55.85 -9.53 -28.96
C LEU A 165 55.75 -10.24 -27.59
N ALA A 166 56.89 -10.73 -27.10
CA ALA A 166 56.96 -11.43 -25.81
C ALA A 166 56.53 -10.55 -24.63
N LYS A 167 56.80 -9.25 -24.69
CA LYS A 167 56.26 -8.24 -23.78
C LYS A 167 55.18 -7.46 -24.53
N LYS A 168 53.91 -7.78 -24.24
CA LYS A 168 52.77 -7.09 -24.85
C LYS A 168 52.65 -5.68 -24.28
N PRO A 169 52.32 -4.68 -25.12
CA PRO A 169 52.27 -3.30 -24.66
C PRO A 169 50.99 -2.96 -23.89
N CYS A 170 49.87 -3.65 -24.17
CA CYS A 170 48.60 -3.40 -23.52
C CYS A 170 48.38 -4.34 -22.34
N SER A 171 47.79 -3.80 -21.27
CA SER A 171 47.37 -4.57 -20.09
C SER A 171 46.24 -5.57 -20.38
N GLN A 172 45.36 -5.28 -21.34
CA GLN A 172 44.23 -6.13 -21.71
C GLN A 172 44.18 -6.42 -23.22
N ILE A 173 43.44 -5.64 -23.99
CA ILE A 173 43.21 -5.90 -25.42
C ILE A 173 44.20 -5.06 -26.22
N CYS A 174 44.97 -5.73 -27.08
CA CYS A 174 45.91 -5.12 -28.02
C CYS A 174 45.44 -5.38 -29.45
N THR A 175 45.38 -4.34 -30.27
CA THR A 175 45.08 -4.42 -31.70
C THR A 175 46.24 -3.84 -32.49
N ASP A 176 46.91 -4.68 -33.29
CA ASP A 176 47.96 -4.26 -34.22
C ASP A 176 47.35 -3.38 -35.31
N THR A 177 48.02 -2.28 -35.62
CA THR A 177 47.66 -1.37 -36.71
C THR A 177 48.90 -1.01 -37.51
N TYR A 178 48.74 -0.40 -38.67
CA TYR A 178 49.89 -0.11 -39.53
C TYR A 178 50.81 0.96 -38.90
N GLY A 179 51.99 0.54 -38.46
CA GLY A 179 53.05 1.34 -37.85
C GLY A 179 52.87 1.63 -36.35
N ARG A 180 51.87 1.03 -35.69
CA ARG A 180 51.62 1.18 -34.25
C ARG A 180 50.61 0.14 -33.77
N PHE A 181 50.32 0.14 -32.48
CA PHE A 181 49.20 -0.60 -31.90
C PHE A 181 48.16 0.33 -31.24
N THR A 182 46.99 -0.21 -30.92
CA THR A 182 45.99 0.44 -30.08
C THR A 182 45.55 -0.49 -28.95
N CYS A 183 45.42 0.06 -27.75
CA CYS A 183 44.91 -0.67 -26.60
C CYS A 183 43.45 -0.34 -26.33
N SER A 184 42.71 -1.33 -25.85
CA SER A 184 41.36 -1.15 -25.31
C SER A 184 41.13 -2.07 -24.11
N CYS A 185 40.06 -1.82 -23.37
CA CYS A 185 39.75 -2.54 -22.14
C CYS A 185 38.45 -3.33 -22.28
N TYR A 186 38.37 -4.45 -21.54
CA TYR A 186 37.12 -5.17 -21.34
C TYR A 186 36.10 -4.28 -20.61
N ALA A 187 34.81 -4.58 -20.76
CA ALA A 187 33.77 -3.92 -19.96
C ALA A 187 34.05 -4.11 -18.47
N GLY A 188 33.79 -3.07 -17.67
CA GLY A 188 34.21 -2.96 -16.28
C GLY A 188 35.58 -2.33 -16.06
N PHE A 189 36.23 -1.89 -17.13
CA PHE A 189 37.52 -1.20 -17.08
C PHE A 189 37.54 0.04 -17.98
N LYS A 190 38.44 0.97 -17.65
CA LYS A 190 38.72 2.20 -18.39
C LYS A 190 40.19 2.26 -18.79
N LEU A 191 40.43 2.72 -20.02
CA LEU A 191 41.78 2.96 -20.53
C LEU A 191 42.35 4.23 -19.89
N GLU A 192 43.55 4.10 -19.32
CA GLU A 192 44.27 5.19 -18.67
C GLU A 192 44.89 6.18 -19.66
N ALA A 193 45.35 7.31 -19.13
CA ALA A 193 46.00 8.35 -19.92
C ALA A 193 47.29 7.88 -20.62
N ASP A 194 47.92 6.82 -20.11
CA ASP A 194 49.08 6.14 -20.72
C ASP A 194 48.73 5.32 -21.97
N ARG A 195 47.45 5.23 -22.33
CA ARG A 195 46.90 4.50 -23.47
C ARG A 195 47.24 3.00 -23.49
N THR A 196 47.70 2.42 -22.38
CA THR A 196 48.18 1.03 -22.30
C THR A 196 47.62 0.28 -21.10
N SER A 197 47.37 0.98 -19.99
CA SER A 197 46.84 0.43 -18.75
C SER A 197 45.32 0.53 -18.68
N CYS A 198 44.71 -0.50 -18.10
CA CYS A 198 43.26 -0.58 -17.87
C CYS A 198 43.01 -0.67 -16.36
N THR A 199 42.24 0.27 -15.81
CA THR A 199 41.83 0.29 -14.40
C THR A 199 40.37 -0.11 -14.27
N ALA A 200 40.01 -0.75 -13.16
CA ALA A 200 38.63 -1.15 -12.90
C ALA A 200 37.75 0.09 -12.69
N CYS A 201 36.48 0.01 -13.07
CA CYS A 201 35.53 1.09 -12.84
C CYS A 201 35.38 1.41 -11.35
N GLU A 202 35.27 2.71 -11.05
CA GLU A 202 34.93 3.18 -9.71
C GLU A 202 33.52 2.71 -9.30
N LYS A 203 33.29 2.70 -7.98
CA LYS A 203 31.99 2.35 -7.43
C LYS A 203 30.93 3.28 -8.00
N SER A 204 29.90 2.70 -8.63
CA SER A 204 28.77 3.36 -9.31
C SER A 204 28.89 3.52 -10.83
N PHE A 205 30.00 3.09 -11.44
CA PHE A 205 30.18 3.11 -12.89
C PHE A 205 30.36 1.71 -13.48
N TYR A 206 29.93 1.52 -14.72
CA TYR A 206 30.01 0.22 -15.40
C TYR A 206 30.17 0.35 -16.92
N GLY A 207 30.39 -0.79 -17.56
CA GLY A 207 30.47 -0.92 -19.01
C GLY A 207 31.87 -0.60 -19.55
N VAL A 208 31.97 -0.37 -20.85
CA VAL A 208 33.24 -0.06 -21.51
C VAL A 208 33.63 1.39 -21.20
N ASN A 209 34.87 1.61 -20.76
CA ASN A 209 35.37 2.92 -20.35
C ASN A 209 34.58 3.57 -19.20
N CYS A 210 33.81 2.79 -18.43
CA CYS A 210 33.05 3.26 -17.28
C CYS A 210 32.12 4.45 -17.61
N ASN A 211 31.54 4.45 -18.80
CA ASN A 211 30.76 5.59 -19.31
C ASN A 211 29.30 5.62 -18.83
N GLN A 212 28.84 4.54 -18.19
CA GLN A 212 27.51 4.46 -17.60
C GLN A 212 27.61 4.53 -16.08
N SER A 213 26.65 5.19 -15.45
CA SER A 213 26.46 5.16 -14.00
C SER A 213 25.20 4.39 -13.62
N TYR A 214 25.17 3.82 -12.42
CA TYR A 214 24.00 3.10 -11.89
C TYR A 214 23.66 3.52 -10.45
N GLN A 215 22.38 3.38 -10.08
CA GLN A 215 21.89 3.45 -8.70
C GLN A 215 20.82 2.37 -8.52
N CYS A 216 21.19 1.22 -7.95
CA CYS A 216 20.31 0.03 -7.89
C CYS A 216 19.17 0.11 -6.86
N SER A 217 18.74 1.31 -6.46
CA SER A 217 17.64 1.62 -5.54
C SER A 217 17.57 0.82 -4.23
N GLY A 218 18.65 0.15 -3.82
CA GLY A 218 18.66 -0.74 -2.66
C GLY A 218 18.03 -2.12 -2.90
N HIS A 219 17.64 -2.46 -4.13
CA HIS A 219 16.98 -3.72 -4.51
C HIS A 219 17.79 -4.50 -5.56
N GLY A 220 19.11 -4.39 -5.47
CA GLY A 220 20.03 -5.07 -6.36
C GLY A 220 21.47 -4.85 -5.98
N THR A 221 22.34 -5.57 -6.68
CA THR A 221 23.78 -5.48 -6.54
C THR A 221 24.41 -4.85 -7.77
N CYS A 222 25.59 -4.29 -7.56
CA CYS A 222 26.29 -3.49 -8.54
C CYS A 222 27.36 -4.33 -9.24
N ASP A 223 27.23 -4.53 -10.55
CA ASP A 223 28.20 -5.26 -11.36
C ASP A 223 28.93 -4.29 -12.31
N PRO A 224 30.28 -4.23 -12.28
CA PRO A 224 31.05 -3.28 -13.10
C PRO A 224 30.95 -3.56 -14.61
N VAL A 225 30.51 -4.74 -15.02
CA VAL A 225 30.31 -5.11 -16.43
C VAL A 225 28.87 -4.83 -16.86
N ARG A 226 27.89 -5.26 -16.06
CA ARG A 226 26.47 -5.32 -16.44
C ARG A 226 25.61 -4.19 -15.86
N GLY A 227 26.09 -3.43 -14.88
CA GLY A 227 25.30 -2.44 -14.16
C GLY A 227 24.54 -3.08 -13.00
N CYS A 228 23.28 -2.70 -12.78
CA CYS A 228 22.50 -3.29 -11.71
C CYS A 228 22.04 -4.71 -12.03
N VAL A 229 22.29 -5.62 -11.10
CA VAL A 229 21.74 -6.97 -11.08
C VAL A 229 20.68 -6.99 -9.98
N CYS A 230 19.41 -6.95 -10.39
CA CYS A 230 18.28 -6.81 -9.47
C CYS A 230 18.05 -8.06 -8.63
N ASP A 231 17.61 -7.84 -7.40
CA ASP A 231 17.15 -8.90 -6.52
C ASP A 231 15.87 -9.53 -7.08
N LYS A 232 15.54 -10.74 -6.62
CA LYS A 232 14.30 -11.41 -7.03
C LYS A 232 13.08 -10.54 -6.68
N GLY A 233 12.17 -10.38 -7.63
CA GLY A 233 10.97 -9.54 -7.48
C GLY A 233 11.15 -8.09 -7.97
N TRP A 234 12.34 -7.72 -8.46
CA TRP A 234 12.62 -6.36 -8.95
C TRP A 234 13.14 -6.38 -10.39
N GLU A 235 12.77 -5.34 -11.15
CA GLU A 235 13.22 -5.15 -12.52
C GLU A 235 13.56 -3.69 -12.85
N GLY A 236 13.99 -3.49 -14.10
CA GLY A 236 14.44 -2.21 -14.62
C GLY A 236 15.95 -1.99 -14.46
N VAL A 237 16.49 -1.01 -15.18
CA VAL A 237 17.93 -0.70 -15.23
C VAL A 237 18.49 -0.34 -13.84
N ASN A 238 17.65 0.20 -12.96
CA ASN A 238 18.00 0.64 -11.60
C ASN A 238 17.28 -0.16 -10.50
N CYS A 239 16.66 -1.30 -10.82
CA CYS A 239 15.94 -2.14 -9.85
C CYS A 239 14.90 -1.36 -9.03
N ASN A 240 14.21 -0.43 -9.70
CA ASN A 240 13.27 0.49 -9.07
C ASN A 240 11.82 0.13 -9.37
N ASN A 241 11.60 -0.91 -10.18
CA ASN A 241 10.28 -1.37 -10.55
C ASN A 241 10.04 -2.71 -9.87
N ASP A 242 8.93 -2.79 -9.15
CA ASP A 242 8.40 -4.03 -8.62
C ASP A 242 7.84 -4.90 -9.74
N ILE A 243 8.11 -6.20 -9.69
CA ILE A 243 7.54 -7.16 -10.63
C ILE A 243 6.17 -7.56 -10.10
N ASP A 244 5.10 -7.21 -10.80
CA ASP A 244 3.75 -7.67 -10.43
C ASP A 244 3.54 -9.12 -10.88
N GLU A 245 3.85 -10.08 -10.02
CA GLU A 245 3.74 -11.50 -10.35
C GLU A 245 2.30 -11.96 -10.56
N CYS A 246 1.31 -11.25 -9.99
CA CYS A 246 -0.11 -11.54 -10.17
C CYS A 246 -0.59 -11.18 -11.59
N THR A 247 -0.14 -10.04 -12.11
CA THR A 247 -0.44 -9.62 -13.49
C THR A 247 0.29 -10.51 -14.50
N LEU A 248 1.53 -10.91 -14.19
CA LEU A 248 2.34 -11.77 -15.06
C LEU A 248 1.97 -13.26 -14.96
N ARG A 249 1.14 -13.66 -14.01
CA ARG A 249 0.74 -15.06 -13.73
C ARG A 249 1.95 -15.96 -13.42
N THR A 250 2.90 -15.43 -12.67
CA THR A 250 4.10 -16.14 -12.18
C THR A 250 4.07 -16.36 -10.66
N ASP A 251 2.93 -16.08 -10.04
CA ASP A 251 2.64 -16.06 -8.61
C ASP A 251 2.61 -17.45 -7.94
N ASN A 252 2.79 -18.55 -8.66
CA ASN A 252 2.80 -19.92 -8.10
C ASN A 252 1.68 -20.22 -7.05
N CYS A 253 0.58 -19.46 -7.05
CA CYS A 253 -0.47 -19.61 -6.07
C CYS A 253 -1.24 -20.92 -6.34
N LEU A 254 -1.79 -21.50 -5.27
CA LEU A 254 -2.61 -22.69 -5.40
C LEU A 254 -3.91 -22.36 -6.13
N ILE A 255 -4.50 -23.36 -6.80
CA ILE A 255 -5.81 -23.20 -7.44
C ILE A 255 -6.85 -22.82 -6.37
N GLY A 256 -7.50 -21.67 -6.57
CA GLY A 256 -8.50 -21.12 -5.64
C GLY A 256 -7.98 -20.02 -4.72
N ASP A 257 -6.67 -19.80 -4.67
CA ASP A 257 -6.08 -18.66 -3.97
C ASP A 257 -6.24 -17.37 -4.80
N VAL A 258 -6.28 -16.23 -4.11
CA VAL A 258 -6.20 -14.90 -4.70
C VAL A 258 -4.77 -14.40 -4.55
N CYS A 259 -4.14 -14.08 -5.68
CA CYS A 259 -2.84 -13.42 -5.68
C CYS A 259 -2.98 -11.94 -5.33
N VAL A 260 -2.14 -11.47 -4.41
CA VAL A 260 -2.03 -10.06 -4.03
C VAL A 260 -0.58 -9.64 -4.19
N ASN A 261 -0.33 -8.68 -5.08
CA ASN A 261 1.00 -8.15 -5.32
C ASN A 261 1.51 -7.35 -4.10
N ALA A 262 2.80 -7.42 -3.84
CA ALA A 262 3.49 -6.67 -2.80
C ALA A 262 4.86 -6.18 -3.33
N LEU A 263 5.49 -5.22 -2.67
CA LEU A 263 6.78 -4.73 -3.15
C LEU A 263 7.87 -5.79 -2.94
N GLY A 264 8.47 -6.24 -4.04
CA GLY A 264 9.51 -7.25 -4.14
C GLY A 264 9.02 -8.69 -4.03
N SER A 265 7.70 -8.94 -4.00
CA SER A 265 7.11 -10.27 -3.83
C SER A 265 5.59 -10.24 -4.03
N TYR A 266 4.95 -11.40 -3.99
CA TYR A 266 3.50 -11.51 -3.89
C TYR A 266 3.09 -12.31 -2.66
N SER A 267 1.80 -12.30 -2.36
CA SER A 267 1.18 -13.19 -1.38
C SER A 267 -0.05 -13.88 -1.96
N CYS A 268 -0.19 -15.17 -1.66
CA CYS A 268 -1.38 -15.93 -2.01
C CYS A 268 -2.26 -16.01 -0.77
N VAL A 269 -3.47 -15.46 -0.83
CA VAL A 269 -4.42 -15.44 0.27
C VAL A 269 -5.72 -16.13 -0.12
N CYS A 270 -6.43 -16.68 0.87
CA CYS A 270 -7.75 -17.21 0.60
C CYS A 270 -8.75 -16.07 0.33
N PRO A 271 -9.77 -16.29 -0.52
CA PRO A 271 -10.87 -15.35 -0.66
C PRO A 271 -11.52 -15.03 0.70
N ILE A 272 -12.22 -13.90 0.79
CA ILE A 272 -13.02 -13.56 1.97
C ILE A 272 -14.04 -14.69 2.21
N GLY A 273 -14.20 -15.10 3.48
CA GLY A 273 -15.06 -16.23 3.86
C GLY A 273 -14.38 -17.61 3.75
N TYR A 274 -13.08 -17.67 3.43
CA TYR A 274 -12.33 -18.94 3.34
C TYR A 274 -11.16 -18.97 4.31
N VAL A 275 -10.82 -20.16 4.79
CA VAL A 275 -9.68 -20.44 5.67
C VAL A 275 -8.74 -21.46 5.02
N ARG A 276 -7.43 -21.33 5.29
CA ARG A 276 -6.41 -22.21 4.72
C ARG A 276 -6.27 -23.50 5.54
N ASN A 277 -6.63 -24.62 4.92
CA ASN A 277 -6.40 -25.99 5.45
C ASN A 277 -5.91 -26.90 4.30
N GLY A 278 -4.67 -26.69 3.88
CA GLY A 278 -4.14 -27.23 2.63
C GLY A 278 -4.55 -26.38 1.43
N THR A 279 -5.82 -26.45 1.02
CA THR A 279 -6.44 -25.53 0.05
C THR A 279 -7.37 -24.55 0.78
N CYS A 280 -7.82 -23.50 0.10
CA CYS A 280 -8.87 -22.64 0.65
C CYS A 280 -10.17 -23.41 0.79
N GLN A 281 -10.68 -23.46 2.02
CA GLN A 281 -11.94 -24.09 2.37
C GLN A 281 -12.89 -23.04 2.91
N ASP A 282 -14.14 -23.16 2.52
CA ASP A 282 -15.23 -22.31 2.98
C ASP A 282 -15.36 -22.34 4.51
N ILE A 283 -15.50 -21.18 5.13
CA ILE A 283 -15.78 -21.06 6.56
C ILE A 283 -17.28 -21.25 6.74
N ASN A 284 -17.68 -22.29 7.47
CA ASN A 284 -19.10 -22.44 7.80
C ASN A 284 -19.47 -21.53 8.98
N GLU A 285 -19.98 -20.34 8.69
CA GLU A 285 -20.33 -19.36 9.73
C GLU A 285 -21.52 -19.81 10.59
N CYS A 286 -22.30 -20.79 10.16
CA CYS A 286 -23.43 -21.34 10.91
C CYS A 286 -23.02 -22.29 12.05
N VAL A 287 -21.75 -22.70 12.12
CA VAL A 287 -21.23 -23.55 13.21
C VAL A 287 -20.93 -22.72 14.46
N ASP A 288 -20.53 -21.46 14.30
CA ASP A 288 -20.17 -20.57 15.40
C ASP A 288 -21.02 -19.29 15.37
N PRO A 289 -21.88 -19.04 16.38
CA PRO A 289 -22.66 -17.81 16.50
C PRO A 289 -21.83 -16.52 16.49
N ALA A 290 -20.52 -16.56 16.77
CA ALA A 290 -19.64 -15.40 16.70
C ALA A 290 -19.23 -15.04 15.26
N LEU A 291 -19.41 -15.95 14.30
CA LEU A 291 -19.03 -15.77 12.90
C LEU A 291 -20.20 -15.33 12.01
N ASN A 292 -21.44 -15.39 12.51
CA ASN A 292 -22.62 -14.93 11.80
C ASN A 292 -23.38 -13.86 12.61
N ASN A 293 -24.31 -13.19 11.94
CA ASN A 293 -25.16 -12.14 12.50
C ASN A 293 -26.65 -12.54 12.51
N CYS A 294 -26.96 -13.83 12.38
CA CYS A 294 -28.34 -14.30 12.36
C CYS A 294 -28.96 -14.21 13.76
N ASN A 295 -30.22 -13.80 13.84
CA ASN A 295 -30.95 -13.84 15.10
C ASN A 295 -31.43 -15.28 15.38
N PRO A 296 -30.86 -16.02 16.35
CA PRO A 296 -31.16 -17.43 16.55
C PRO A 296 -32.61 -17.70 17.00
N LEU A 297 -33.35 -16.67 17.44
CA LEU A 297 -34.75 -16.82 17.83
C LEU A 297 -35.69 -16.87 16.62
N ILE A 298 -35.41 -16.09 15.57
CA ILE A 298 -36.34 -15.82 14.46
C ILE A 298 -35.76 -16.11 13.07
N GLU A 299 -34.48 -16.45 12.98
CA GLU A 299 -33.79 -16.79 11.73
C GLU A 299 -33.05 -18.14 11.83
N ASP A 300 -32.97 -18.83 10.69
CA ASP A 300 -32.14 -20.01 10.46
C ASP A 300 -30.92 -19.63 9.60
N CYS A 301 -29.72 -20.00 10.05
CA CYS A 301 -28.49 -19.78 9.30
C CYS A 301 -28.30 -20.86 8.24
N VAL A 302 -28.00 -20.45 7.00
CA VAL A 302 -27.64 -21.33 5.89
C VAL A 302 -26.26 -20.92 5.37
N ASN A 303 -25.33 -21.87 5.39
CA ASN A 303 -23.98 -21.66 4.90
C ASN A 303 -23.95 -21.68 3.37
N ASN A 304 -23.28 -20.70 2.76
CA ASN A 304 -23.04 -20.64 1.32
C ASN A 304 -21.52 -20.58 1.06
N PHE A 305 -21.10 -20.82 -0.18
CA PHE A 305 -19.68 -20.70 -0.51
C PHE A 305 -19.23 -19.23 -0.44
N GLY A 306 -18.35 -18.91 0.52
CA GLY A 306 -17.74 -17.62 0.80
C GLY A 306 -18.53 -16.70 1.72
N SER A 307 -19.69 -17.14 2.24
CA SER A 307 -20.56 -16.34 3.11
C SER A 307 -21.71 -17.17 3.67
N HIS A 308 -22.50 -16.62 4.59
CA HIS A 308 -23.77 -17.20 5.04
C HIS A 308 -24.98 -16.34 4.64
N VAL A 309 -26.17 -16.96 4.68
CA VAL A 309 -27.45 -16.25 4.62
C VAL A 309 -28.29 -16.63 5.83
N CYS A 310 -28.87 -15.62 6.49
CA CYS A 310 -29.91 -15.84 7.48
C CYS A 310 -31.25 -15.91 6.74
N ASN A 311 -32.10 -16.88 7.03
CA ASN A 311 -33.45 -16.98 6.47
C ASN A 311 -34.47 -16.84 7.59
N CYS A 312 -35.57 -16.12 7.37
CA CYS A 312 -36.63 -16.06 8.39
C CYS A 312 -37.17 -17.45 8.66
N LYS A 313 -37.35 -17.80 9.93
CA LYS A 313 -38.01 -19.03 10.34
C LYS A 313 -39.47 -19.04 9.86
N PRO A 314 -40.12 -20.21 9.76
CA PRO A 314 -41.56 -20.29 9.50
C PRO A 314 -42.37 -19.41 10.45
N GLY A 315 -43.37 -18.68 9.93
CA GLY A 315 -44.15 -17.70 10.69
C GLY A 315 -43.54 -16.29 10.75
N TYR A 316 -42.39 -16.07 10.10
CA TYR A 316 -41.74 -14.75 9.99
C TYR A 316 -41.50 -14.37 8.53
N ALA A 317 -41.54 -13.06 8.23
CA ALA A 317 -41.28 -12.52 6.89
C ALA A 317 -40.35 -11.30 6.94
N ARG A 318 -39.56 -11.07 5.88
CA ARG A 318 -38.69 -9.89 5.79
C ARG A 318 -39.52 -8.63 5.49
N ASN A 319 -39.29 -7.56 6.24
CA ASN A 319 -39.83 -6.23 5.94
C ASN A 319 -38.95 -5.46 4.94
N ASP A 320 -39.34 -4.24 4.57
CA ASP A 320 -38.59 -3.36 3.63
C ASP A 320 -37.16 -3.00 4.09
N LYS A 321 -36.88 -3.15 5.39
CA LYS A 321 -35.55 -2.92 5.98
C LYS A 321 -34.70 -4.18 6.01
N GLY A 322 -35.27 -5.32 5.62
CA GLY A 322 -34.62 -6.62 5.64
C GLY A 322 -34.75 -7.36 6.98
N ASP A 323 -35.48 -6.84 7.97
CA ASP A 323 -35.65 -7.53 9.27
C ASP A 323 -36.75 -8.59 9.19
N CYS A 324 -36.55 -9.75 9.82
CA CYS A 324 -37.60 -10.75 10.00
C CYS A 324 -38.59 -10.27 11.06
N ILE A 325 -39.86 -10.08 10.67
CA ILE A 325 -40.96 -9.71 11.55
C ILE A 325 -41.98 -10.83 11.61
N ASN A 326 -42.70 -10.92 12.74
CA ASN A 326 -43.79 -11.87 12.89
C ASN A 326 -44.84 -11.65 11.79
N ILE A 327 -45.26 -12.71 11.12
CA ILE A 327 -46.41 -12.65 10.23
C ILE A 327 -47.64 -12.61 11.13
N ASN A 328 -48.43 -11.55 11.05
CA ASN A 328 -49.68 -11.49 11.78
C ASN A 328 -50.79 -12.16 10.96
N GLU A 329 -50.98 -13.45 11.15
CA GLU A 329 -51.99 -14.20 10.39
C GLU A 329 -53.42 -13.73 10.71
N CYS A 330 -53.66 -13.21 11.91
CA CYS A 330 -54.95 -12.66 12.34
C CYS A 330 -55.32 -11.38 11.58
N ALA A 331 -54.35 -10.49 11.35
CA ALA A 331 -54.56 -9.25 10.59
C ALA A 331 -54.66 -9.51 9.09
N ASN A 332 -53.91 -10.49 8.58
CA ASN A 332 -53.93 -10.86 7.17
C ASN A 332 -55.14 -11.71 6.77
N GLY A 333 -55.84 -12.30 7.75
CA GLY A 333 -56.93 -13.25 7.50
C GLY A 333 -56.45 -14.64 7.08
N ASP A 334 -55.15 -14.93 7.21
CA ASP A 334 -54.50 -16.19 6.86
C ASP A 334 -54.58 -17.21 8.01
N HIS A 335 -55.74 -17.31 8.67
CA HIS A 335 -55.98 -18.20 9.81
C HIS A 335 -57.24 -19.04 9.64
N GLN A 336 -57.31 -20.17 10.35
CA GLN A 336 -58.44 -21.11 10.29
C GLN A 336 -59.31 -21.10 11.57
N CYS A 337 -59.09 -20.14 12.47
CA CYS A 337 -59.87 -20.02 13.71
C CYS A 337 -61.35 -19.78 13.45
N GLN A 338 -62.22 -20.54 14.12
CA GLN A 338 -63.68 -20.38 14.01
C GLN A 338 -64.16 -19.04 14.60
N GLN A 339 -63.54 -18.55 15.66
CA GLN A 339 -64.00 -17.38 16.41
C GLN A 339 -62.90 -16.32 16.56
N ILE A 340 -62.07 -16.43 17.60
CA ILE A 340 -61.05 -15.43 17.91
C ILE A 340 -59.70 -15.94 17.41
N CYS A 341 -58.97 -15.09 16.70
CA CYS A 341 -57.57 -15.33 16.35
C CYS A 341 -56.68 -14.50 17.28
N VAL A 342 -55.64 -15.11 17.84
CA VAL A 342 -54.64 -14.47 18.68
C VAL A 342 -53.27 -14.64 18.04
N ASP A 343 -52.70 -13.53 17.57
CA ASP A 343 -51.36 -13.49 16.98
C ASP A 343 -50.31 -13.72 18.07
N VAL A 344 -49.38 -14.65 17.84
CA VAL A 344 -48.24 -14.90 18.72
C VAL A 344 -46.95 -15.01 17.90
N PRO A 345 -45.76 -14.89 18.50
CA PRO A 345 -44.52 -14.97 17.72
C PRO A 345 -44.36 -16.33 17.02
N GLY A 346 -44.23 -16.29 15.68
CA GLY A 346 -43.97 -17.40 14.77
C GLY A 346 -45.20 -18.24 14.40
N LYS A 347 -46.41 -17.88 14.86
CA LYS A 347 -47.66 -18.60 14.58
C LYS A 347 -48.86 -17.81 15.11
N TYR A 348 -50.07 -18.28 14.82
CA TYR A 348 -51.27 -17.87 15.55
C TYR A 348 -51.80 -18.97 16.48
N ASN A 349 -52.60 -18.56 17.47
CA ASN A 349 -53.46 -19.45 18.24
C ASN A 349 -54.92 -19.07 18.01
N CYS A 350 -55.82 -20.04 18.09
CA CYS A 350 -57.25 -19.78 18.14
C CYS A 350 -57.73 -19.71 19.59
N ASP A 351 -58.62 -18.77 19.86
CA ASP A 351 -59.33 -18.64 21.11
C ASP A 351 -60.85 -18.60 20.86
N CYS A 352 -61.62 -18.79 21.91
CA CYS A 352 -63.07 -18.89 21.83
C CYS A 352 -63.73 -17.77 22.61
N ASN A 353 -64.85 -17.27 22.07
CA ASN A 353 -65.73 -16.39 22.81
C ASN A 353 -66.24 -17.09 24.07
N TYR A 354 -66.58 -16.30 25.07
CA TYR A 354 -67.15 -16.78 26.33
C TYR A 354 -68.35 -17.73 26.10
N GLY A 355 -68.42 -18.81 26.89
CA GLY A 355 -69.41 -19.89 26.71
C GLY A 355 -68.98 -20.95 25.69
N TYR A 356 -67.77 -20.88 25.15
CA TYR A 356 -67.19 -21.89 24.28
C TYR A 356 -65.81 -22.32 24.78
N ARG A 357 -65.42 -23.58 24.51
CA ARG A 357 -64.06 -24.07 24.72
C ARG A 357 -63.44 -24.50 23.40
N LEU A 358 -62.13 -24.33 23.27
CA LEU A 358 -61.39 -24.77 22.10
C LEU A 358 -61.43 -26.30 21.99
N ASN A 359 -61.75 -26.80 20.81
CA ASN A 359 -61.82 -28.22 20.49
C ASN A 359 -60.42 -28.85 20.33
N ASP A 360 -60.35 -30.17 20.22
CA ASP A 360 -59.10 -30.92 20.06
C ASP A 360 -58.38 -30.60 18.73
N ASP A 361 -59.11 -30.13 17.71
CA ASP A 361 -58.54 -29.67 16.44
C ASP A 361 -57.82 -28.32 16.55
N ARG A 362 -57.91 -27.63 17.70
CA ARG A 362 -57.31 -26.31 17.98
C ARG A 362 -57.78 -25.19 17.06
N LEU A 363 -58.85 -25.39 16.31
CA LEU A 363 -59.40 -24.44 15.34
C LEU A 363 -60.87 -24.09 15.64
N THR A 364 -61.65 -25.07 16.10
CA THR A 364 -63.09 -24.94 16.35
C THR A 364 -63.43 -24.76 17.83
N CYS A 365 -64.55 -24.11 18.10
CA CYS A 365 -65.06 -23.75 19.41
C CYS A 365 -66.35 -24.51 19.70
N LEU A 366 -66.34 -25.32 20.77
CA LEU A 366 -67.51 -26.08 21.23
C LEU A 366 -68.27 -25.28 22.28
N LEU A 367 -69.59 -25.15 22.13
CA LEU A 367 -70.45 -24.48 23.10
C LEU A 367 -70.45 -25.26 24.44
N VAL A 368 -69.99 -24.61 25.49
CA VAL A 368 -70.02 -25.08 26.88
C VAL A 368 -71.00 -24.18 27.62
N LYS A 369 -72.24 -24.67 27.74
CA LYS A 369 -73.44 -24.11 28.40
C LYS A 369 -73.30 -22.89 29.34
N ASP A 370 -74.36 -22.08 29.26
CA ASP A 370 -74.68 -20.85 30.00
C ASP A 370 -74.74 -21.02 31.53
N VAL A 371 -73.92 -20.26 32.23
CA VAL A 371 -73.79 -20.28 33.70
C VAL A 371 -74.90 -19.46 34.38
N CYS A 372 -75.53 -18.50 33.69
CA CYS A 372 -76.59 -17.67 34.28
C CYS A 372 -77.90 -18.46 34.45
N SER A 373 -78.07 -19.61 33.78
CA SER A 373 -79.27 -20.45 33.86
C SER A 373 -79.25 -21.49 34.99
N ASP A 374 -78.12 -21.73 35.66
CA ASP A 374 -77.98 -22.75 36.71
C ASP A 374 -78.28 -22.24 38.13
N PHE A 375 -78.51 -20.94 38.33
CA PHE A 375 -78.90 -20.36 39.61
C PHE A 375 -80.23 -19.62 39.47
N GLU A 376 -81.34 -20.26 39.84
CA GLU A 376 -82.75 -19.82 39.66
C GLU A 376 -83.15 -18.48 40.35
N LYS A 377 -82.22 -17.58 40.71
CA LYS A 377 -82.53 -16.29 41.34
C LYS A 377 -81.72 -15.09 40.85
N LEU A 378 -80.88 -15.21 39.83
CA LEU A 378 -80.14 -14.06 39.27
C LEU A 378 -80.77 -13.58 37.96
N ASN A 379 -81.54 -12.50 37.99
CA ASN A 379 -82.10 -11.82 36.82
C ASN A 379 -81.25 -10.59 36.44
N CYS A 380 -79.98 -10.81 36.09
CA CYS A 380 -79.07 -9.72 35.74
C CYS A 380 -79.53 -9.04 34.43
N SER A 381 -79.60 -7.71 34.41
CA SER A 381 -80.07 -6.97 33.24
C SER A 381 -79.04 -6.86 32.12
N GLN A 382 -77.75 -7.16 32.38
CA GLN A 382 -76.68 -7.13 31.38
C GLN A 382 -75.77 -8.36 31.42
N GLY A 383 -75.14 -8.68 32.57
CA GLY A 383 -74.24 -9.84 32.67
C GLY A 383 -74.13 -10.39 34.09
N CYS A 384 -73.66 -11.64 34.21
CA CYS A 384 -73.44 -12.32 35.48
C CYS A 384 -71.98 -12.84 35.57
N THR A 385 -71.38 -12.85 36.77
CA THR A 385 -70.05 -13.42 37.02
C THR A 385 -70.01 -14.16 38.37
N VAL A 386 -68.92 -14.89 38.64
CA VAL A 386 -68.72 -15.68 39.86
C VAL A 386 -67.44 -15.28 40.59
N ASP A 387 -67.51 -15.19 41.93
CA ASP A 387 -66.34 -15.14 42.80
C ASP A 387 -65.91 -16.57 43.16
N PHE A 388 -64.78 -17.01 42.61
CA PHE A 388 -64.24 -18.35 42.81
C PHE A 388 -63.75 -18.63 44.25
N GLN A 389 -63.47 -17.60 45.06
CA GLN A 389 -63.01 -17.80 46.44
C GLN A 389 -64.17 -17.98 47.43
N GLN A 390 -65.30 -17.33 47.15
CA GLN A 390 -66.48 -17.37 48.01
C GLN A 390 -67.60 -18.26 47.47
N ASN A 391 -67.45 -18.77 46.24
CA ASN A 391 -68.42 -19.59 45.54
C ASN A 391 -69.81 -18.91 45.46
N THR A 392 -69.81 -17.59 45.21
CA THR A 392 -71.01 -16.76 45.09
C THR A 392 -71.08 -16.14 43.69
N SER A 393 -72.30 -15.96 43.17
CA SER A 393 -72.58 -15.32 41.89
C SER A 393 -73.12 -13.91 42.08
N TYR A 394 -72.70 -12.95 41.25
CA TYR A 394 -73.21 -11.58 41.26
C TYR A 394 -73.32 -11.01 39.85
N CYS A 395 -74.19 -10.02 39.68
CA CYS A 395 -74.38 -9.35 38.40
C CYS A 395 -73.27 -8.32 38.14
N ILE A 396 -72.88 -8.18 36.88
CA ILE A 396 -71.93 -7.16 36.44
C ILE A 396 -72.57 -6.32 35.34
N CYS A 397 -72.12 -5.08 35.24
CA CYS A 397 -72.57 -4.14 34.24
C CYS A 397 -71.43 -3.83 33.27
N ALA A 398 -71.78 -3.62 32.00
CA ALA A 398 -70.81 -3.17 31.01
C ALA A 398 -70.26 -1.78 31.37
N ASP A 399 -69.09 -1.43 30.83
CA ASP A 399 -68.50 -0.11 31.04
C ASP A 399 -69.48 1.00 30.62
N GLY A 400 -69.68 1.99 31.49
CA GLY A 400 -70.70 3.03 31.34
C GLY A 400 -72.00 2.78 32.11
N TYR A 401 -72.16 1.63 32.76
CA TYR A 401 -73.30 1.33 33.64
C TYR A 401 -72.85 1.06 35.08
N ASN A 402 -73.72 1.34 36.05
CA ASN A 402 -73.52 0.98 37.44
C ASN A 402 -74.57 -0.04 37.87
N LEU A 403 -74.16 -0.98 38.72
CA LEU A 403 -75.08 -1.94 39.29
C LEU A 403 -75.88 -1.25 40.40
N VAL A 404 -77.18 -1.09 40.17
CA VAL A 404 -78.13 -0.57 41.14
C VAL A 404 -78.86 -1.75 41.76
N GLY A 405 -78.74 -1.90 43.08
CA GLY A 405 -79.24 -3.07 43.78
C GLY A 405 -78.34 -4.29 43.61
N LYS A 406 -78.88 -5.40 43.11
CA LYS A 406 -78.13 -6.67 42.94
C LYS A 406 -78.16 -7.23 41.52
N ASP A 407 -78.98 -6.66 40.64
CA ASP A 407 -79.35 -7.27 39.37
C ASP A 407 -79.56 -6.29 38.21
N THR A 408 -79.80 -5.01 38.49
CA THR A 408 -80.14 -4.03 37.45
C THR A 408 -78.97 -3.09 37.19
N CYS A 409 -78.57 -3.00 35.93
CA CYS A 409 -77.55 -2.08 35.45
C CYS A 409 -78.22 -0.82 34.92
N GLU A 410 -78.02 0.29 35.61
CA GLU A 410 -78.49 1.61 35.19
C GLU A 410 -77.32 2.39 34.61
N ASP A 411 -77.60 3.18 33.57
CA ASP A 411 -76.60 3.98 32.88
C ASP A 411 -75.98 4.97 33.86
N ILE A 412 -74.65 5.08 33.83
CA ILE A 412 -73.96 6.09 34.61
C ILE A 412 -74.12 7.38 33.86
N ASN A 413 -74.80 8.35 34.45
CA ASN A 413 -74.77 9.69 33.91
C ASN A 413 -73.39 10.34 34.15
N GLU A 414 -72.43 10.11 33.26
CA GLU A 414 -71.08 10.61 33.46
C GLU A 414 -71.03 12.14 33.42
N CYS A 415 -72.02 12.81 32.82
CA CYS A 415 -72.10 14.27 32.85
C CYS A 415 -72.28 14.81 34.27
N GLU A 416 -72.95 14.07 35.16
CA GLU A 416 -73.21 14.46 36.55
C GLU A 416 -72.16 13.95 37.54
N VAL A 417 -71.39 12.91 37.16
CA VAL A 417 -70.34 12.34 38.01
C VAL A 417 -68.99 13.01 37.68
N SER A 418 -68.56 13.94 38.51
CA SER A 418 -67.36 14.78 38.27
C SER A 418 -66.04 14.03 38.09
N THR A 419 -65.92 12.80 38.60
CA THR A 419 -64.73 11.94 38.46
C THR A 419 -64.72 11.10 37.18
N LYS A 420 -65.89 10.96 36.52
CA LYS A 420 -66.04 10.22 35.24
C LYS A 420 -66.33 11.16 34.06
N ASN A 421 -66.72 12.41 34.33
CA ASN A 421 -66.80 13.47 33.35
C ASN A 421 -65.38 13.91 32.93
N LEU A 422 -64.93 13.43 31.78
CA LEU A 422 -63.62 13.79 31.20
C LEU A 422 -63.76 14.93 30.18
N TYR A 423 -64.94 15.56 30.09
CA TYR A 423 -65.20 16.72 29.24
C TYR A 423 -64.83 18.01 29.95
N SER A 424 -63.98 18.81 29.31
CA SER A 424 -63.42 20.02 29.93
C SER A 424 -64.44 21.14 30.12
N PHE A 425 -65.60 21.11 29.44
CA PHE A 425 -66.61 22.17 29.50
C PHE A 425 -67.99 21.64 29.95
N LYS A 426 -68.22 21.56 31.25
CA LYS A 426 -69.38 20.81 31.82
C LYS A 426 -70.77 21.13 31.23
N SER A 427 -71.03 22.33 30.69
CA SER A 427 -72.34 22.70 30.15
C SER A 427 -72.67 22.16 28.74
N GLY A 428 -71.73 21.46 28.08
CA GLY A 428 -71.95 20.84 26.76
C GLY A 428 -72.01 19.30 26.76
N CYS A 429 -72.01 18.67 27.93
CA CYS A 429 -72.08 17.21 28.08
C CYS A 429 -73.52 16.71 27.94
N VAL A 430 -73.74 15.69 27.10
CA VAL A 430 -75.04 15.04 26.89
C VAL A 430 -74.91 13.55 27.19
N ASN A 431 -75.62 13.10 28.21
CA ASN A 431 -75.65 11.69 28.59
C ASN A 431 -76.26 10.81 27.50
N ARG A 432 -75.65 9.66 27.21
CA ARG A 432 -76.06 8.72 26.14
C ARG A 432 -75.81 7.27 26.55
N VAL A 433 -76.86 6.47 26.67
CA VAL A 433 -76.76 5.08 27.11
C VAL A 433 -76.10 4.12 26.08
N PRO A 434 -74.95 3.43 26.34
CA PRO A 434 -73.98 3.64 27.43
C PRO A 434 -73.00 4.79 27.19
N GLY A 435 -72.78 5.60 28.23
CA GLY A 435 -71.78 6.67 28.22
C GLY A 435 -72.34 8.09 28.05
N TYR A 436 -71.51 8.97 27.49
CA TYR A 436 -71.87 10.36 27.24
C TYR A 436 -71.22 10.87 25.96
N SER A 437 -71.75 11.97 25.45
CA SER A 437 -71.22 12.68 24.29
C SER A 437 -70.99 14.15 24.62
N CYS A 438 -70.01 14.74 23.94
CA CYS A 438 -69.63 16.14 24.14
C CYS A 438 -70.13 16.97 22.95
N SER A 439 -70.66 18.16 23.23
CA SER A 439 -71.09 19.12 22.22
C SER A 439 -70.54 20.50 22.51
N CYS A 440 -70.01 21.17 21.48
CA CYS A 440 -69.44 22.50 21.58
C CYS A 440 -70.48 23.59 21.31
N THR A 441 -70.24 24.79 21.83
CA THR A 441 -71.06 25.96 21.50
C THR A 441 -70.85 26.39 20.04
N PRO A 442 -71.84 27.04 19.41
CA PRO A 442 -71.73 27.47 18.01
C PRO A 442 -70.48 28.34 17.77
N GLY A 443 -69.66 27.96 16.79
CA GLY A 443 -68.38 28.64 16.47
C GLY A 443 -67.11 27.94 16.98
N SER A 444 -67.25 26.79 17.64
CA SER A 444 -66.12 25.92 18.03
C SER A 444 -66.37 24.46 17.62
N SER A 445 -65.30 23.70 17.36
CA SER A 445 -65.37 22.30 16.95
C SER A 445 -64.69 21.38 17.96
N LEU A 446 -65.22 20.18 18.13
CA LEU A 446 -64.67 19.16 19.02
C LEU A 446 -63.31 18.68 18.46
N ASP A 447 -62.28 18.62 19.30
CA ASP A 447 -60.94 18.18 18.93
C ASP A 447 -60.89 16.64 18.77
N ASN A 448 -59.78 16.10 18.25
CA ASN A 448 -59.60 14.69 17.90
C ASN A 448 -59.72 13.72 19.10
N ASP A 449 -59.58 14.21 20.33
CA ASP A 449 -59.79 13.43 21.55
C ASP A 449 -61.27 13.23 21.93
N GLY A 450 -62.19 13.92 21.23
CA GLY A 450 -63.62 13.88 21.47
C GLY A 450 -64.09 14.53 22.78
N ARG A 451 -63.23 15.28 23.47
CA ARG A 451 -63.45 15.76 24.85
C ARG A 451 -63.06 17.22 25.07
N ASN A 452 -62.49 17.89 24.08
CA ASN A 452 -62.15 19.31 24.13
C ASN A 452 -62.76 20.08 22.96
N CYS A 453 -63.13 21.34 23.17
CA CYS A 453 -63.64 22.22 22.11
C CYS A 453 -62.60 23.27 21.76
N ASN A 454 -62.24 23.34 20.48
CA ASN A 454 -61.29 24.33 19.98
C ASN A 454 -62.03 25.44 19.22
N SER A 455 -61.73 26.70 19.54
CA SER A 455 -62.36 27.86 18.89
C SER A 455 -61.51 28.33 17.72
N THR A 456 -62.04 28.28 16.51
CA THR A 456 -61.41 28.91 15.34
C THR A 456 -61.84 30.38 15.27
N VAL A 457 -61.31 31.19 16.19
CA VAL A 457 -61.23 32.64 16.01
C VAL A 457 -59.81 33.09 16.31
N VAL A 458 -58.99 33.16 15.25
CA VAL A 458 -57.73 33.90 15.26
C VAL A 458 -58.08 35.39 15.33
N ALA A 459 -58.04 35.97 16.52
CA ALA A 459 -57.97 37.41 16.70
C ALA A 459 -56.49 37.80 16.93
N GLN A 460 -55.76 37.97 15.83
CA GLN A 460 -54.70 38.99 15.77
C GLN A 460 -55.36 40.37 15.55
N LEU A 461 -54.57 41.41 15.84
CA LEU A 461 -54.87 42.85 15.99
C LEU A 461 -55.14 43.22 17.46
N GLY A 462 -54.31 43.98 18.17
CA GLY A 462 -53.29 44.94 17.74
C GLY A 462 -53.54 46.28 18.44
N GLU A 463 -52.49 46.78 19.11
CA GLU A 463 -52.24 48.18 19.48
C GLU A 463 -53.08 48.84 20.59
N SER A 464 -52.41 49.14 21.71
CA SER A 464 -52.02 50.50 22.17
C SER A 464 -52.98 50.90 23.32
N ILE A 465 -52.62 51.56 24.42
CA ILE A 465 -52.04 52.91 24.54
C ILE A 465 -51.57 53.15 26.01
N VAL A 466 -50.60 54.06 26.16
CA VAL A 466 -50.26 54.93 27.31
C VAL A 466 -49.45 54.32 28.47
N GLN A 467 -48.13 54.55 28.57
CA GLN A 467 -47.40 55.74 29.08
C GLN A 467 -47.17 55.78 30.60
N ASP A 468 -45.89 55.91 30.93
CA ASP A 468 -45.30 56.76 31.97
C ASP A 468 -45.40 56.47 33.47
N LEU A 469 -44.21 56.60 34.08
CA LEU A 469 -43.85 57.01 35.44
C LEU A 469 -44.17 56.04 36.62
N VAL A 470 -43.15 55.43 37.23
CA VAL A 470 -42.21 55.99 38.26
C VAL A 470 -42.84 56.05 39.65
N LEU A 471 -42.24 55.25 40.56
CA LEU A 471 -42.04 55.46 42.01
C LEU A 471 -43.31 55.71 42.86
N VAL A 472 -43.55 55.11 44.04
CA VAL A 472 -42.62 54.80 45.12
C VAL A 472 -43.42 54.15 46.29
N LEU A 473 -42.69 53.44 47.17
CA LEU A 473 -43.00 53.09 48.57
C LEU A 473 -44.24 52.20 48.86
N LEU A 474 -44.02 51.03 49.45
CA LEU A 474 -43.90 50.88 50.91
C LEU A 474 -43.54 49.44 51.27
N GLU A 475 -42.67 49.35 52.27
CA GLU A 475 -42.06 48.16 52.88
C GLU A 475 -43.09 47.18 53.47
N HIS A 476 -42.87 45.88 53.28
CA HIS A 476 -42.67 44.91 54.37
C HIS A 476 -42.03 43.63 53.83
#